data_AF-A0A2G7H1A2-F1
#
_entry.id   AF-A0A2G7H1A2-F1
#
_cell.length_a   1.000
_cell.length_b   1.000
_cell.length_c   1.000
_cell.angle_alpha   90.00
_cell.angle_beta   90.00
_cell.angle_gamma   90.00
#
_symmetry.space_group_name_H-M   'P 1'
#
loop_
_entity.id
_entity.type
_entity.pdbx_description
1 polymer ?
#
loop_
_entity_poly.entity_id
_entity_poly.type
_entity_poly.pdbx_seq_one_letter_code
_entity_poly.pdbx_strand_id
1 'polypeptide(L)'
;MTQVKFGRQLNERAPFEVNGLVFSGLPLSLSEERVLAGAGDGGSEVELMDAVLEVLSQVLNVRAHGERVDTAWLLENLAPSDVEGILDYLRATPVS
;
A
#
# COMPACT_ATOMS: atom_id res chain seq x y z
N MET A 1 34.06 14.87 -11.24
CA MET A 1 33.43 13.58 -10.93
C MET A 1 32.05 13.87 -10.35
N THR A 2 31.00 13.65 -11.13
CA THR A 2 29.62 13.92 -10.69
C THR A 2 29.19 12.78 -9.78
N GLN A 3 28.98 13.07 -8.49
CA GLN A 3 28.54 12.09 -7.51
C GLN A 3 27.09 11.68 -7.86
N VAL A 4 26.92 10.47 -8.40
CA VAL A 4 25.61 9.89 -8.64
C VAL A 4 24.95 9.67 -7.27
N LYS A 5 23.98 10.51 -6.93
CA LYS A 5 23.13 10.26 -5.77
C LYS A 5 22.08 9.23 -6.17
N PHE A 6 22.20 8.03 -5.63
CA PHE A 6 21.11 7.05 -5.64
C PHE A 6 20.08 7.48 -4.58
N GLY A 7 19.33 8.53 -4.88
CA GLY A 7 18.13 8.92 -4.16
C GLY A 7 16.94 8.52 -5.01
N ARG A 8 16.01 7.76 -4.43
CA ARG A 8 14.76 7.36 -5.08
C ARG A 8 13.96 8.65 -5.32
N GLN A 9 14.02 9.22 -6.54
CA GLN A 9 12.95 10.10 -6.99
C GLN A 9 11.73 9.19 -7.12
N LEU A 10 11.04 8.98 -5.99
CA LEU A 10 9.71 8.41 -5.98
C LEU A 10 8.86 9.43 -6.72
N ASN A 11 8.56 9.13 -7.97
CA ASN A 11 7.56 9.86 -8.73
C ASN A 11 6.23 9.63 -8.02
N GLU A 12 5.92 10.54 -7.09
CA GLU A 12 4.69 10.54 -6.31
C GLU A 12 3.50 10.63 -7.27
N ARG A 13 2.60 9.64 -7.19
CA ARG A 13 1.34 9.70 -7.93
C ARG A 13 0.38 10.62 -7.19
N ALA A 14 -0.70 11.02 -7.88
CA ALA A 14 -1.73 11.84 -7.26
C ALA A 14 -2.23 11.18 -5.96
N PRO A 15 -2.46 11.94 -4.87
CA PRO A 15 -3.16 11.42 -3.71
C PRO A 15 -4.49 10.78 -4.10
N PHE A 16 -4.88 9.73 -3.40
CA PHE A 16 -6.15 9.05 -3.62
C PHE A 16 -7.00 9.10 -2.36
N GLU A 17 -8.31 9.02 -2.54
CA GLU A 17 -9.29 9.09 -1.46
C GLU A 17 -10.00 7.75 -1.30
N VAL A 18 -10.16 7.30 -0.05
CA VAL A 18 -11.03 6.17 0.31
C VAL A 18 -11.98 6.64 1.39
N ASN A 19 -13.28 6.66 1.08
CA ASN A 19 -14.36 7.04 2.01
C ASN A 19 -14.07 8.32 2.82
N GLY A 20 -13.61 9.39 2.15
CA GLY A 20 -13.32 10.68 2.79
C GLY A 20 -11.92 10.81 3.39
N LEU A 21 -11.11 9.74 3.42
CA LEU A 21 -9.73 9.77 3.88
C LEU A 21 -8.77 9.86 2.70
N VAL A 22 -7.84 10.81 2.75
CA VAL A 22 -6.85 11.04 1.70
C VAL A 22 -5.51 10.40 2.05
N PHE A 23 -4.95 9.63 1.12
CA PHE A 23 -3.69 8.90 1.25
C PHE A 23 -2.70 9.33 0.17
N SER A 24 -1.41 9.34 0.51
CA SER A 24 -0.35 9.65 -0.46
C SER A 24 -0.20 8.54 -1.51
N GLY A 25 -0.07 8.94 -2.77
CA GLY A 25 0.13 8.05 -3.92
C GLY A 25 1.58 7.60 -4.11
N LEU A 26 2.36 7.50 -3.03
CA LEU A 26 3.76 7.08 -3.11
C LEU A 26 3.85 5.60 -3.53
N PRO A 27 4.78 5.20 -4.40
CA PRO A 27 5.02 3.79 -4.68
C PRO A 27 5.38 3.00 -3.41
N LEU A 28 5.10 1.69 -3.39
CA LEU A 28 5.60 0.82 -2.32
C LEU A 28 7.13 0.86 -2.23
N SER A 29 7.63 0.95 -1.01
CA SER A 29 9.03 0.72 -0.67
C SER A 29 9.36 -0.77 -0.78
N LEU A 30 10.65 -1.08 -0.95
CA LEU A 30 11.10 -2.48 -1.02
C LEU A 30 10.79 -3.24 0.26
N SER A 31 10.77 -2.56 1.41
CA SER A 31 10.39 -3.14 2.69
C SER A 31 8.91 -3.52 2.70
N GLU A 32 8.02 -2.64 2.23
CA GLU A 32 6.58 -2.92 2.15
C GLU A 32 6.28 -4.03 1.12
N GLU A 33 6.94 -4.03 -0.04
CA GLU A 33 6.82 -5.11 -1.04
C GLU A 33 7.27 -6.46 -0.49
N ARG A 34 8.38 -6.49 0.25
CA ARG A 34 8.88 -7.73 0.86
C ARG A 34 7.92 -8.29 1.90
N VAL A 35 7.28 -7.41 2.68
CA VAL A 35 6.28 -7.83 3.68
C VAL A 35 5.03 -8.36 2.97
N LEU A 36 4.53 -7.68 1.94
CA LEU A 36 3.40 -8.15 1.13
C LEU A 36 3.68 -9.47 0.42
N ALA A 37 4.90 -9.68 -0.09
CA ALA A 37 5.28 -10.92 -0.77
C ALA A 37 5.47 -12.10 0.21
N GLY A 38 5.78 -11.81 1.47
CA GLY A 38 5.86 -12.82 2.54
C GLY A 38 4.54 -13.07 3.26
N ALA A 39 3.53 -12.21 3.08
CA ALA A 39 2.20 -12.40 3.62
C ALA A 39 1.56 -13.64 2.96
N GLY A 40 1.17 -14.62 3.78
CA GLY A 40 0.49 -15.84 3.33
C GLY A 40 1.39 -17.00 2.87
N ASP A 41 2.70 -16.98 3.15
CA ASP A 41 3.54 -18.16 2.91
C ASP A 41 3.12 -19.32 3.84
N GLY A 42 2.54 -20.38 3.26
CA GLY A 42 2.13 -21.60 3.97
C GLY A 42 0.76 -21.56 4.66
N GLY A 43 -0.04 -20.50 4.48
CA GLY A 43 -1.37 -20.34 5.08
C GLY A 43 -2.55 -20.64 4.14
N SER A 44 -3.76 -20.64 4.70
CA SER A 44 -5.02 -20.66 3.96
C SER A 44 -5.30 -19.33 3.26
N GLU A 45 -6.23 -19.31 2.30
CA GLU A 45 -6.62 -18.09 1.57
C GLU A 45 -7.13 -16.97 2.50
N VAL A 46 -7.80 -17.34 3.60
CA VAL A 46 -8.27 -16.39 4.63
C VAL A 46 -7.09 -15.76 5.36
N GLU A 47 -6.10 -16.57 5.77
CA GLU A 47 -4.90 -16.07 6.44
C GLU A 47 -4.05 -15.17 5.53
N LEU A 48 -4.02 -15.47 4.22
CA LEU A 48 -3.41 -14.60 3.21
C LEU A 48 -4.13 -13.26 3.14
N MET A 49 -5.47 -13.26 3.05
CA MET A 49 -6.26 -12.03 2.97
C MET A 49 -6.10 -11.17 4.23
N ASP A 50 -6.16 -11.78 5.41
CA ASP A 50 -5.96 -11.09 6.69
C ASP A 50 -4.56 -10.45 6.77
N ALA A 51 -3.51 -11.17 6.35
CA ALA A 51 -2.16 -10.65 6.31
C ALA A 51 -2.02 -9.49 5.30
N VAL A 52 -2.68 -9.57 4.14
CA VAL A 52 -2.68 -8.49 3.15
C VAL A 52 -3.36 -7.24 3.70
N LEU A 53 -4.52 -7.39 4.35
CA LEU A 53 -5.25 -6.28 4.98
C LEU A 53 -4.43 -5.64 6.10
N GLU A 54 -3.75 -6.44 6.91
CA GLU A 54 -2.90 -5.94 7.99
C GLU A 54 -1.77 -5.08 7.42
N VAL A 55 -1.07 -5.56 6.40
CA VAL A 55 0.01 -4.81 5.76
C VAL A 55 -0.52 -3.58 5.05
N LEU A 56 -1.66 -3.67 4.35
CA LEU A 56 -2.28 -2.53 3.69
C LEU A 56 -2.64 -1.44 4.70
N SER A 57 -3.21 -1.81 5.85
CA SER A 57 -3.54 -0.84 6.91
C SER A 57 -2.28 -0.12 7.42
N GLN A 58 -1.16 -0.83 7.59
CA GLN A 58 0.11 -0.24 8.01
C GLN A 58 0.65 0.74 6.96
N VAL A 59 0.62 0.34 5.68
CA VAL A 59 1.06 1.16 4.55
C VAL A 59 0.22 2.44 4.47
N LEU A 60 -1.11 2.31 4.53
CA LEU A 60 -2.05 3.43 4.48
C LEU A 60 -1.84 4.37 5.68
N ASN A 61 -1.63 3.85 6.88
CA ASN A 61 -1.40 4.65 8.09
C ASN A 61 -0.11 5.46 8.07
N VAL A 62 0.95 4.96 7.41
CA VAL A 62 2.19 5.74 7.21
C VAL A 62 1.94 6.91 6.24
N ARG A 63 0.94 6.79 5.39
CA ARG A 63 0.64 7.69 4.26
C ARG A 63 -0.59 8.57 4.48
N ALA A 64 -1.32 8.34 5.57
CA ALA A 64 -2.52 9.08 5.93
C ALA A 64 -2.15 10.42 6.57
N HIS A 65 -2.86 11.47 6.18
CA HIS A 65 -2.75 12.80 6.79
C HIS A 65 -3.87 13.03 7.81
N GLY A 66 -3.92 12.20 8.86
CA GLY A 66 -4.85 12.40 9.97
C GLY A 66 -5.31 11.11 10.63
N GLU A 67 -6.37 10.52 10.10
CA GLU A 67 -7.07 9.40 10.72
C GLU A 67 -6.40 8.07 10.40
N ARG A 68 -6.28 7.21 11.42
CA ARG A 68 -5.71 5.87 11.27
C ARG A 68 -6.79 4.88 10.89
N VAL A 69 -6.45 3.98 9.98
CA VAL A 69 -7.29 2.86 9.54
C VAL A 69 -6.74 1.54 10.07
N ASP A 70 -7.59 0.59 10.38
CA ASP A 70 -7.21 -0.77 10.76
C ASP A 70 -7.86 -1.79 9.81
N THR A 71 -7.59 -3.08 10.03
CA THR A 71 -8.14 -4.15 9.18
C THR A 71 -9.66 -4.22 9.21
N ALA A 72 -10.28 -3.92 10.35
CA ALA A 72 -11.74 -3.87 10.48
C ALA A 72 -12.32 -2.73 9.63
N TRP A 73 -11.72 -1.54 9.71
CA TRP A 73 -12.11 -0.42 8.86
C TRP A 73 -11.98 -0.77 7.38
N LEU A 74 -10.88 -1.41 6.96
CA LEU A 74 -10.69 -1.82 5.56
C LEU A 74 -11.77 -2.79 5.11
N LEU A 75 -12.13 -3.78 5.92
CA LEU A 75 -13.21 -4.73 5.59
C LEU A 75 -14.60 -4.08 5.50
N GLU A 76 -14.84 -3.05 6.31
CA GLU A 76 -16.11 -2.31 6.29
C GLU A 76 -16.20 -1.33 5.11
N ASN A 77 -15.07 -0.84 4.63
CA ASN A 77 -14.99 0.29 3.70
C ASN A 77 -14.52 -0.07 2.29
N LEU A 78 -13.90 -1.23 2.11
CA LEU A 78 -13.34 -1.69 0.84
C LEU A 78 -13.91 -3.04 0.42
N ALA A 79 -14.24 -3.17 -0.87
CA ALA A 79 -14.42 -4.48 -1.47
C ALA A 79 -13.05 -5.14 -1.74
N PRO A 80 -12.99 -6.48 -1.87
CA PRO A 80 -11.75 -7.18 -2.23
C PRO A 80 -11.10 -6.64 -3.52
N SER A 81 -11.91 -6.23 -4.51
CA SER A 81 -11.42 -5.61 -5.75
C SER A 81 -10.77 -4.24 -5.52
N ASP A 82 -11.21 -3.49 -4.52
CA ASP A 82 -10.62 -2.19 -4.19
C ASP A 82 -9.25 -2.38 -3.52
N VAL A 83 -9.11 -3.41 -2.67
CA VAL A 83 -7.83 -3.81 -2.06
C VAL A 83 -6.81 -4.15 -3.14
N GLU A 84 -7.18 -4.98 -4.11
CA GLU A 84 -6.31 -5.31 -5.26
C GLU A 84 -5.97 -4.06 -6.09
N GLY A 85 -6.96 -3.23 -6.39
CA GLY A 85 -6.76 -1.99 -7.16
C GLY A 85 -5.83 -0.99 -6.48
N ILE A 86 -5.93 -0.83 -5.16
CA ILE A 86 -5.02 0.02 -4.38
C ILE A 86 -3.61 -0.57 -4.41
N LEU A 87 -3.46 -1.88 -4.19
CA LEU A 87 -2.14 -2.52 -4.24
C LEU A 87 -1.49 -2.37 -5.61
N ASP A 88 -2.23 -2.57 -6.69
CA ASP A 88 -1.73 -2.36 -8.05
C ASP A 88 -1.38 -0.89 -8.32
N TYR A 89 -2.19 0.04 -7.82
CA TYR A 89 -1.88 1.46 -7.89
C TYR A 89 -0.58 1.82 -7.16
N LEU A 90 -0.31 1.20 -6.01
CA LEU A 90 0.91 1.44 -5.24
C LEU A 90 2.13 0.65 -5.76
N ARG A 91 1.91 -0.47 -6.45
CA ARG A 91 2.96 -1.30 -7.08
C ARG A 91 3.40 -0.78 -8.44
N ALA A 92 2.49 -0.19 -9.21
CA ALA A 92 2.82 0.21 -10.57
C ALA A 92 3.90 1.30 -10.57
N THR A 93 5.03 0.98 -11.19
CA THR A 93 6.05 1.97 -11.56
C THR A 93 5.42 2.94 -12.56
N PRO A 94 5.52 4.26 -12.40
CA PRO A 94 5.01 5.18 -13.40
C PRO A 94 5.65 4.87 -14.75
N VAL A 95 4.80 4.60 -15.74
CA VAL A 95 5.20 4.59 -17.15
C VAL A 95 5.51 6.05 -17.49
N SER A 96 6.80 6.33 -17.67
CA SER A 96 7.31 7.61 -18.17
C SER A 96 6.77 7.95 -19.56
#